data_AF-A0A3N2N8L1-F1
#
_entry.id   AF-A0A3N2N8L1-F1
#
_cell.length_a   1.000
_cell.length_b   1.000
_cell.length_c   1.000
_cell.angle_alpha   90.00
_cell.angle_beta   90.00
_cell.angle_gamma   90.00
#
_symmetry.space_group_name_H-M   'P 1'
#
loop_
_entity.id
_entity.type
_entity.pdbx_description
1 polymer ?
#
loop_
_entity_poly.entity_id
_entity_poly.type
_entity_poly.pdbx_seq_one_letter_code
_entity_poly.pdbx_strand_id
1 'polypeptide(L)'
;MNNRTDIYPSIWRVIGFTLISLLFVVGGFFMTNNPRSGIDNFIGYMGMIFFSFGMIVGIGWLILFAMRKPLARIFDDRLEYLIPAKMKYEIIPFLRVEMFVITKIGSAKIIRADYLTGGGKNTGIVNTFVSVGKVCDILNDKLERYWEQPMLSQKLDQASVAQYLKVMGIESCRFGFDTTSKPDCVVVMRDGDTYKLVYIDDRGSAKTLSNHLTENDACHALLENFIEEEAFKSKYGVK
;
A
#
# COMPACT_ATOMS: atom_id res chain seq x y z
N MET A 1 1.73 18.82 -11.85
CA MET A 1 2.60 17.88 -12.59
C MET A 1 2.89 16.74 -11.64
N ASN A 2 2.29 15.56 -11.83
CA ASN A 2 2.51 14.43 -10.93
C ASN A 2 3.89 13.83 -11.23
N ASN A 3 4.82 13.93 -10.29
CA ASN A 3 6.17 13.39 -10.46
C ASN A 3 6.13 11.88 -10.22
N ARG A 4 5.75 11.14 -11.25
CA ARG A 4 5.69 9.68 -11.22
C ARG A 4 7.11 9.09 -11.28
N THR A 5 7.44 8.24 -10.32
CA THR A 5 8.69 7.46 -10.31
C THR A 5 8.37 6.00 -10.63
N ASP A 6 8.89 5.51 -11.74
CA ASP A 6 8.72 4.11 -12.14
C ASP A 6 9.89 3.26 -11.66
N ILE A 7 9.58 2.20 -10.92
CA ILE A 7 10.53 1.22 -10.42
C ILE A 7 10.47 -0.01 -11.33
N TYR A 8 11.59 -0.27 -11.99
CA TYR A 8 11.77 -1.46 -12.82
C TYR A 8 12.59 -2.53 -12.09
N PRO A 9 12.29 -3.81 -12.33
CA PRO A 9 13.16 -4.88 -11.87
C PRO A 9 14.54 -4.73 -12.52
N SER A 10 15.60 -5.02 -11.75
CA SER A 10 16.97 -4.97 -12.24
C SER A 10 17.18 -6.07 -13.29
N ILE A 11 17.38 -5.66 -14.54
CA ILE A 11 17.51 -6.60 -15.66
C ILE A 11 18.67 -7.58 -15.44
N TRP A 12 19.79 -7.11 -14.89
CA TRP A 12 20.96 -7.95 -14.59
C TRP A 12 20.66 -9.00 -13.52
N ARG A 13 19.84 -8.67 -12.50
CA ARG A 13 19.40 -9.65 -11.50
C ARG A 13 18.47 -10.69 -12.09
N VAL A 14 17.54 -10.28 -12.96
CA VAL A 14 16.61 -11.20 -13.63
C VAL A 14 17.37 -12.13 -14.58
N ILE A 15 18.31 -11.61 -15.36
CA ILE A 15 19.16 -12.41 -16.26
C ILE A 15 19.99 -13.40 -15.44
N GLY A 16 20.67 -12.94 -14.39
CA GLY A 16 21.48 -13.79 -13.52
C GLY A 16 20.66 -14.92 -12.90
N PHE A 17 19.46 -14.61 -12.37
CA PHE A 17 18.56 -15.61 -11.82
C PHE A 17 18.09 -16.64 -12.86
N THR A 18 17.76 -16.18 -14.08
CA THR A 18 17.34 -17.06 -15.18
C THR A 18 18.47 -18.00 -15.61
N LEU A 19 19.70 -17.48 -15.75
CA LEU A 19 20.87 -18.26 -16.15
C LEU A 19 21.26 -19.29 -15.09
N ILE A 20 21.25 -18.93 -13.81
CA ILE A 20 21.49 -19.86 -12.70
C ILE A 20 20.44 -20.97 -12.72
N SER A 21 19.16 -20.62 -12.86
CA SER A 21 18.08 -21.61 -12.95
C SER A 21 18.30 -22.57 -14.12
N LEU A 22 18.68 -22.05 -15.29
CA LEU A 22 18.98 -22.87 -16.47
C LEU A 22 20.15 -23.83 -16.22
N LEU A 23 21.25 -23.36 -15.60
CA LEU A 23 22.40 -24.19 -15.29
C LEU A 23 22.02 -25.39 -14.39
N PHE A 24 21.16 -25.17 -13.40
CA PHE A 24 20.69 -26.26 -12.54
C PHE A 24 19.76 -27.23 -13.26
N VAL A 25 18.93 -26.76 -14.20
CA VAL A 25 18.13 -27.66 -15.05
C VAL A 25 19.03 -28.56 -15.89
N VAL A 26 20.06 -27.99 -16.53
CA VAL A 26 21.04 -28.75 -17.32
C VAL A 26 21.81 -29.72 -16.43
N GLY A 27 22.25 -29.30 -15.24
CA GLY A 27 22.92 -30.17 -14.27
C GLY A 27 22.05 -31.35 -13.83
N GLY A 28 20.77 -31.10 -13.54
CA GLY A 28 19.81 -32.15 -13.21
C GLY A 28 19.59 -33.14 -14.36
N PHE A 29 19.53 -32.65 -15.60
CA PHE A 29 19.45 -33.50 -16.80
C PHE A 29 20.68 -34.42 -16.94
N PHE A 30 21.89 -33.90 -16.70
CA PHE A 30 23.11 -34.73 -16.71
C PHE A 30 23.10 -35.79 -15.60
N MET A 31 22.66 -35.45 -14.38
CA MET A 31 22.57 -36.39 -13.26
C MET A 31 21.54 -37.51 -13.52
N THR A 32 20.41 -37.19 -14.17
CA THR A 32 19.39 -38.18 -14.53
C THR A 32 19.85 -39.12 -15.65
N ASN A 33 20.60 -38.62 -16.64
CA ASN A 33 21.07 -39.46 -17.76
C ASN A 33 22.37 -40.21 -17.48
N ASN A 34 23.20 -39.73 -16.54
CA ASN A 34 24.45 -40.39 -16.14
C ASN A 34 24.54 -40.53 -14.60
N PRO A 35 23.61 -41.26 -13.95
CA PRO A 35 23.59 -41.39 -12.51
C PRO A 35 24.76 -42.26 -12.04
N ARG A 36 25.52 -41.81 -11.02
CA ARG A 36 26.53 -42.65 -10.35
C ARG A 36 25.89 -43.55 -9.29
N SER A 37 24.74 -43.12 -8.76
CA SER A 37 23.93 -43.82 -7.78
C SER A 37 22.44 -43.55 -8.00
N GLY A 38 21.57 -44.39 -7.43
CA GLY A 38 20.12 -44.18 -7.50
C GLY A 38 19.66 -42.85 -6.86
N ILE A 39 20.44 -42.33 -5.91
CA ILE A 39 20.19 -41.03 -5.26
C ILE A 39 20.40 -39.87 -6.24
N ASP A 40 21.40 -39.97 -7.12
CA ASP A 40 21.67 -38.91 -8.11
C ASP A 40 20.51 -38.73 -9.09
N ASN A 41 19.85 -39.82 -9.45
CA ASN A 41 18.69 -39.79 -10.34
C ASN A 41 17.51 -39.04 -9.69
N PHE A 42 17.22 -39.35 -8.42
CA PHE A 42 16.18 -38.67 -7.65
C PHE A 42 16.47 -37.16 -7.47
N ILE A 43 17.72 -36.82 -7.10
CA ILE A 43 18.15 -35.42 -6.97
C ILE A 43 18.04 -34.69 -8.31
N GLY A 44 18.43 -35.35 -9.42
CA GLY A 44 18.33 -34.80 -10.77
C GLY A 44 16.90 -34.40 -11.14
N TYR A 45 15.93 -35.29 -10.95
CA TYR A 45 14.52 -35.00 -11.21
C TYR A 45 13.97 -33.87 -10.33
N MET A 46 14.24 -33.91 -9.02
CA MET A 46 13.77 -32.87 -8.09
C MET A 46 14.37 -31.50 -8.43
N GLY A 47 15.67 -31.47 -8.78
CA GLY A 47 16.35 -30.27 -9.25
C GLY A 47 15.73 -29.73 -10.54
N MET A 48 15.54 -30.57 -11.55
CA MET A 48 14.93 -30.15 -12.81
C MET A 48 13.56 -29.52 -12.61
N ILE A 49 12.68 -30.13 -11.79
CA ILE A 49 11.33 -29.59 -11.52
C ILE A 49 11.42 -28.22 -10.83
N PHE A 50 12.21 -28.12 -9.76
CA PHE A 50 12.31 -26.90 -8.97
C PHE A 50 12.92 -25.74 -9.77
N PHE A 51 14.03 -25.99 -10.47
CA PHE A 51 14.73 -24.95 -11.22
C PHE A 51 14.04 -24.59 -12.54
N SER A 52 13.25 -25.49 -13.12
CA SER A 52 12.37 -25.15 -14.26
C SER A 52 11.33 -24.09 -13.87
N PHE A 53 10.77 -24.17 -12.66
CA PHE A 53 9.88 -23.12 -12.15
C PHE A 53 10.60 -21.76 -12.04
N GLY A 54 11.84 -21.76 -11.52
CA GLY A 54 12.69 -20.56 -11.49
C GLY A 54 12.91 -19.97 -12.88
N MET A 55 13.18 -20.81 -13.88
CA MET A 55 13.35 -20.38 -15.27
C MET A 55 12.06 -19.74 -15.83
N ILE A 56 10.89 -20.34 -15.59
CA ILE A 56 9.59 -19.78 -16.01
C ILE A 56 9.34 -18.41 -15.39
N VAL A 57 9.60 -18.26 -14.08
CA VAL A 57 9.47 -16.97 -13.38
C VAL A 57 10.44 -15.93 -13.96
N GLY A 58 11.69 -16.32 -14.22
CA GLY A 58 12.69 -15.45 -14.82
C GLY A 58 12.30 -14.95 -16.21
N ILE A 59 11.85 -15.85 -17.09
CA ILE A 59 11.33 -15.53 -18.42
C ILE A 59 10.12 -14.59 -18.33
N GLY A 60 9.18 -14.86 -17.41
CA GLY A 60 8.02 -14.00 -17.19
C GLY A 60 8.42 -12.55 -16.87
N TRP A 61 9.45 -12.36 -16.03
CA TRP A 61 9.99 -11.03 -15.73
C TRP A 61 10.69 -10.38 -16.92
N LEU A 62 11.41 -11.15 -17.75
CA LEU A 62 12.02 -10.62 -18.98
C LEU A 62 10.96 -10.15 -19.98
N ILE A 63 9.85 -10.88 -20.12
CA ILE A 63 8.71 -10.47 -20.96
C ILE A 63 8.09 -9.18 -20.41
N LEU A 64 7.86 -9.08 -19.10
CA LEU A 64 7.35 -7.84 -18.48
C LEU A 64 8.28 -6.65 -18.70
N PHE A 65 9.59 -6.89 -18.64
CA PHE A 65 10.60 -5.89 -18.95
C PHE A 65 10.53 -5.45 -20.43
N ALA A 66 10.42 -6.41 -21.36
CA ALA A 66 10.24 -6.12 -22.79
C ALA A 66 8.96 -5.33 -23.09
N MET A 67 7.88 -5.62 -22.36
CA MET A 67 6.62 -4.86 -22.40
C MET A 67 6.71 -3.48 -21.71
N ARG A 68 7.88 -3.10 -21.17
CA ARG A 68 8.12 -1.87 -20.42
C ARG A 68 7.14 -1.65 -19.25
N LYS A 69 6.66 -2.75 -18.64
CA LYS A 69 5.76 -2.67 -17.48
C LYS A 69 6.59 -2.53 -16.20
N PRO A 70 6.52 -1.40 -15.48
CA PRO A 70 7.23 -1.24 -14.21
C PRO A 70 6.66 -2.19 -13.15
N LEU A 71 7.51 -2.59 -12.21
CA LEU A 71 7.14 -3.42 -11.07
C LEU A 71 6.33 -2.60 -10.06
N ALA A 72 6.72 -1.35 -9.85
CA ALA A 72 5.97 -0.39 -9.04
C ALA A 72 6.02 1.00 -9.68
N ARG A 73 4.96 1.78 -9.47
CA ARG A 73 4.81 3.16 -9.88
C ARG A 73 4.52 3.94 -8.60
N ILE A 74 5.40 4.85 -8.26
CA ILE A 74 5.30 5.64 -7.05
C ILE A 74 4.87 7.04 -7.45
N PHE A 75 3.62 7.37 -7.14
CA PHE A 75 3.07 8.71 -7.28
C PHE A 75 3.30 9.51 -6.00
N ASP A 76 2.86 10.75 -5.99
CA ASP A 76 2.99 11.63 -4.83
C ASP A 76 1.89 11.34 -3.79
N ASP A 77 0.79 10.68 -4.19
CA ASP A 77 -0.39 10.38 -3.38
C ASP A 77 -0.63 8.86 -3.16
N ARG A 78 0.06 8.01 -3.94
CA ARG A 78 -0.19 6.57 -3.94
C ARG A 78 0.96 5.74 -4.50
N LEU A 79 1.01 4.49 -4.08
CA LEU A 79 1.83 3.43 -4.64
C LEU A 79 0.97 2.50 -5.50
N GLU A 80 1.34 2.29 -6.76
CA GLU A 80 0.76 1.23 -7.60
C GLU A 80 1.82 0.15 -7.82
N TYR A 81 1.57 -1.11 -7.44
CA TYR A 81 2.49 -2.21 -7.74
C TYR A 81 1.83 -3.30 -8.57
N LEU A 82 2.61 -3.88 -9.48
CA LEU A 82 2.14 -4.92 -10.39
C LEU A 82 2.05 -6.27 -9.65
N ILE A 83 0.92 -6.95 -9.79
CA ILE A 83 0.79 -8.37 -9.43
C ILE A 83 1.01 -9.20 -10.69
N PRO A 84 2.17 -9.86 -10.87
CA PRO A 84 2.50 -10.55 -12.12
C PRO A 84 1.47 -11.63 -12.49
N ALA A 85 1.01 -12.41 -11.51
CA ALA A 85 0.02 -13.47 -11.73
C ALA A 85 -1.33 -12.97 -12.27
N LYS A 86 -1.71 -11.71 -11.99
CA LYS A 86 -2.97 -11.11 -12.42
C LYS A 86 -2.80 -10.08 -13.54
N MET A 87 -1.56 -9.72 -13.90
CA MET A 87 -1.23 -8.65 -14.86
C MET A 87 -1.91 -7.31 -14.57
N LYS A 88 -2.29 -7.07 -13.30
CA LYS A 88 -3.00 -5.89 -12.82
C LYS A 88 -2.18 -5.16 -11.77
N TYR A 89 -2.34 -3.84 -11.73
CA TYR A 89 -1.78 -3.01 -10.67
C TYR A 89 -2.73 -2.99 -9.49
N GLU A 90 -2.17 -3.15 -8.30
CA GLU A 90 -2.85 -2.91 -7.05
C GLU A 90 -2.40 -1.56 -6.51
N ILE A 91 -3.38 -0.81 -6.01
CA ILE A 91 -3.19 0.58 -5.60
C ILE A 91 -3.22 0.65 -4.08
N ILE A 92 -2.21 1.28 -3.50
CA ILE A 92 -2.12 1.62 -2.08
C ILE A 92 -2.08 3.15 -1.98
N PRO A 93 -3.18 3.80 -1.57
CA PRO A 93 -3.19 5.25 -1.33
C PRO A 93 -2.38 5.57 -0.07
N PHE A 94 -1.53 6.60 -0.13
CA PHE A 94 -0.70 7.04 0.99
C PHE A 94 -1.51 7.54 2.19
N LEU A 95 -2.69 8.09 1.94
CA LEU A 95 -3.65 8.51 2.96
C LEU A 95 -3.97 7.44 4.01
N ARG A 96 -3.87 6.15 3.64
CA ARG A 96 -4.17 5.04 4.56
C ARG A 96 -2.91 4.42 5.17
N VAL A 97 -1.73 4.86 4.75
CA VAL A 97 -0.44 4.27 5.11
C VAL A 97 0.20 5.12 6.21
N GLU A 98 0.55 4.46 7.31
CA GLU A 98 1.33 5.07 8.38
C GLU A 98 2.80 5.12 8.00
N MET A 99 3.33 3.97 7.56
CA MET A 99 4.73 3.83 7.15
C MET A 99 4.92 2.65 6.21
N PHE A 100 5.94 2.71 5.37
CA PHE A 100 6.45 1.55 4.66
C PHE A 100 7.61 0.95 5.43
N VAL A 101 7.53 -0.35 5.69
CA VAL A 101 8.56 -1.10 6.42
C VAL A 101 9.06 -2.27 5.60
N ILE A 102 10.32 -2.64 5.84
CA ILE A 102 10.92 -3.81 5.22
C ILE A 102 10.69 -5.00 6.14
N THR A 103 9.88 -5.95 5.69
CA THR A 103 9.67 -7.22 6.40
C THR A 103 10.45 -8.34 5.75
N LYS A 104 10.79 -9.35 6.54
CA LYS A 104 11.49 -10.55 6.06
C LYS A 104 10.49 -11.70 6.00
N ILE A 105 10.32 -12.30 4.83
CA ILE A 105 9.53 -13.52 4.62
C ILE A 105 10.49 -14.60 4.14
N GLY A 106 10.84 -15.53 5.04
CA GLY A 106 11.88 -16.52 4.79
C GLY A 106 13.24 -15.85 4.55
N SER A 107 13.86 -16.08 3.40
CA SER A 107 15.13 -15.44 2.99
C SER A 107 14.93 -14.12 2.22
N ALA A 108 13.70 -13.80 1.81
CA ALA A 108 13.39 -12.62 1.01
C ALA A 108 13.04 -11.41 1.88
N LYS A 109 13.48 -10.23 1.46
CA LYS A 109 13.02 -8.94 2.03
C LYS A 109 11.94 -8.37 1.13
N ILE A 110 10.84 -7.91 1.73
CA ILE A 110 9.65 -7.41 1.04
C ILE A 110 9.25 -6.08 1.67
N ILE A 111 8.70 -5.14 0.89
CA ILE A 111 8.09 -3.92 1.44
C ILE A 111 6.67 -4.26 1.90
N ARG A 112 6.34 -3.90 3.14
CA ARG A 112 4.99 -3.92 3.67
C ARG A 112 4.52 -2.49 3.89
N ALA A 113 3.30 -2.19 3.46
CA ALA A 113 2.63 -0.96 3.85
C ALA A 113 1.88 -1.24 5.16
N ASP A 114 2.29 -0.61 6.25
CA ASP A 114 1.54 -0.65 7.50
C ASP A 114 0.52 0.48 7.48
N TYR A 115 -0.73 0.13 7.80
CA TYR A 115 -1.86 1.05 7.67
C TYR A 115 -2.17 1.74 8.99
N LEU A 116 -2.73 2.95 8.92
CA LEU A 116 -3.20 3.71 10.10
C LEU A 116 -4.28 2.94 10.89
N THR A 117 -5.12 2.20 10.18
CA THR A 117 -6.14 1.27 10.74
C THR A 117 -5.52 0.01 11.33
N GLY A 118 -4.19 -0.04 11.46
CA GLY A 118 -3.37 -1.19 11.79
C GLY A 118 -3.59 -2.41 10.90
N GLY A 119 -2.73 -3.40 11.14
CA GLY A 119 -2.42 -4.40 10.12
C GLY A 119 -1.51 -3.82 9.04
N GLY A 120 -1.23 -4.63 8.03
CA GLY A 120 -0.33 -4.20 6.96
C GLY A 120 -0.30 -5.18 5.82
N LYS A 121 -0.07 -4.64 4.63
CA LYS A 121 -0.14 -5.38 3.37
C LYS A 121 1.25 -5.55 2.78
N ASN A 122 1.64 -6.80 2.61
CA ASN A 122 2.87 -7.12 1.91
C ASN A 122 2.70 -6.76 0.43
N THR A 123 3.59 -5.92 -0.07
CA THR A 123 3.64 -5.59 -1.50
C THR A 123 4.33 -6.72 -2.27
N GLY A 124 4.19 -6.72 -3.60
CA GLY A 124 4.97 -7.60 -4.48
C GLY A 124 6.44 -7.18 -4.66
N ILE A 125 6.92 -6.15 -3.93
CA ILE A 125 8.23 -5.56 -4.11
C ILE A 125 9.26 -6.31 -3.27
N VAL A 126 10.04 -7.18 -3.93
CA VAL A 126 11.00 -8.09 -3.28
C VAL A 126 12.45 -7.83 -3.67
N ASN A 127 13.38 -8.15 -2.77
CA ASN A 127 14.83 -7.92 -2.96
C ASN A 127 15.45 -8.68 -4.12
N THR A 128 14.85 -9.79 -4.52
CA THR A 128 15.26 -10.58 -5.69
C THR A 128 15.33 -9.71 -6.95
N PHE A 129 14.39 -8.78 -7.12
CA PHE A 129 14.27 -8.01 -8.35
C PHE A 129 14.73 -6.55 -8.20
N VAL A 130 14.63 -5.96 -7.00
CA VAL A 130 14.95 -4.54 -6.79
C VAL A 130 15.74 -4.28 -5.49
N SER A 131 16.30 -3.08 -5.34
CA SER A 131 16.89 -2.65 -4.07
C SER A 131 15.79 -2.18 -3.11
N VAL A 132 15.28 -3.10 -2.30
CA VAL A 132 14.15 -2.86 -1.38
C VAL A 132 14.41 -1.72 -0.40
N GLY A 133 15.67 -1.58 0.07
CA GLY A 133 16.07 -0.46 0.93
C GLY A 133 15.80 0.88 0.25
N LYS A 134 16.43 1.10 -0.90
CA LYS A 134 16.25 2.33 -1.68
C LYS A 134 14.79 2.60 -2.04
N VAL A 135 14.03 1.57 -2.40
CA VAL A 135 12.61 1.74 -2.76
C VAL A 135 11.78 2.09 -1.52
N CYS A 136 12.07 1.50 -0.36
CA CYS A 136 11.41 1.82 0.90
C CYS A 136 11.73 3.25 1.36
N ASP A 137 12.99 3.68 1.22
CA ASP A 137 13.42 5.03 1.55
C ASP A 137 12.69 6.06 0.68
N ILE A 138 12.60 5.82 -0.65
CA ILE A 138 11.85 6.68 -1.57
C ILE A 138 10.36 6.71 -1.21
N LEU A 139 9.78 5.57 -0.82
CA LEU A 139 8.37 5.48 -0.43
C LEU A 139 8.09 6.29 0.84
N ASN A 140 8.95 6.19 1.84
CA ASN A 140 8.79 6.93 3.09
C ASN A 140 9.06 8.43 2.91
N ASP A 141 10.07 8.83 2.13
CA ASP A 141 10.32 10.24 1.79
C ASP A 141 9.13 10.86 1.05
N LYS A 142 8.51 10.12 0.11
CA LYS A 142 7.29 10.60 -0.55
C LYS A 142 6.07 10.61 0.37
N LEU A 143 5.94 9.62 1.25
CA LEU A 143 4.87 9.57 2.25
C LEU A 143 4.96 10.74 3.22
N GLU A 144 6.17 11.05 3.71
CA GLU A 144 6.44 12.19 4.57
C GLU A 144 6.07 13.49 3.85
N ARG A 145 6.55 13.70 2.61
CA ARG A 145 6.14 14.86 1.82
C ARG A 145 4.65 14.92 1.52
N TYR A 146 3.96 13.79 1.42
CA TYR A 146 2.51 13.75 1.25
C TYR A 146 1.79 14.24 2.51
N TRP A 147 2.29 13.88 3.69
CA TRP A 147 1.77 14.38 4.97
C TRP A 147 2.19 15.81 5.28
N GLU A 148 3.37 16.25 4.82
CA GLU A 148 3.83 17.65 4.90
C GLU A 148 3.18 18.57 3.86
N GLN A 149 2.53 18.01 2.83
CA GLN A 149 1.93 18.81 1.78
C GLN A 149 0.85 19.74 2.35
N PRO A 150 0.78 20.98 1.83
CA PRO A 150 -0.23 21.94 2.23
C PRO A 150 -1.64 21.54 1.81
N MET A 151 -1.94 20.33 1.32
CA MET A 151 -3.33 19.86 1.23
C MET A 151 -3.95 19.60 2.61
N LEU A 152 -3.12 19.39 3.63
CA LEU A 152 -3.49 19.47 5.06
C LEU A 152 -3.25 20.87 5.67
N SER A 153 -2.83 21.86 4.87
CA SER A 153 -2.65 23.26 5.31
C SER A 153 -3.37 24.26 4.38
N GLN A 154 -4.14 23.77 3.42
CA GLN A 154 -4.98 24.50 2.49
C GLN A 154 -6.32 24.62 3.16
N LYS A 155 -7.03 25.70 2.83
CA LYS A 155 -8.38 25.92 3.31
C LYS A 155 -9.26 24.72 2.94
N LEU A 156 -9.47 23.81 3.89
CA LEU A 156 -10.34 22.66 3.81
C LEU A 156 -11.77 23.17 3.86
N ASP A 157 -12.49 23.00 2.77
CA ASP A 157 -13.93 23.19 2.73
C ASP A 157 -14.66 21.86 2.91
N GLN A 158 -15.97 21.95 3.18
CA GLN A 158 -16.82 20.78 3.40
C GLN A 158 -16.74 19.77 2.23
N ALA A 159 -16.64 20.26 0.99
CA ALA A 159 -16.60 19.42 -0.21
C ALA A 159 -15.29 18.61 -0.30
N SER A 160 -14.16 19.26 -0.02
CA SER A 160 -12.84 18.63 -0.04
C SER A 160 -12.76 17.54 1.03
N VAL A 161 -13.18 17.84 2.27
CA VAL A 161 -13.17 16.84 3.36
C VAL A 161 -14.12 15.69 3.09
N ALA A 162 -15.30 15.95 2.54
CA ALA A 162 -16.21 14.89 2.14
C ALA A 162 -15.59 13.93 1.12
N GLN A 163 -14.84 14.48 0.16
CA GLN A 163 -14.12 13.68 -0.82
C GLN A 163 -12.99 12.87 -0.16
N TYR A 164 -12.23 13.46 0.76
CA TYR A 164 -11.19 12.75 1.52
C TYR A 164 -11.76 11.60 2.34
N LEU A 165 -12.82 11.83 3.13
CA LEU A 165 -13.46 10.80 3.94
C LEU A 165 -13.97 9.64 3.08
N LYS A 166 -14.56 9.94 1.91
CA LYS A 166 -14.95 8.91 0.93
C LYS A 166 -13.75 8.12 0.40
N VAL A 167 -12.63 8.78 0.11
CA VAL A 167 -11.39 8.10 -0.33
C VAL A 167 -10.79 7.24 0.80
N MET A 168 -10.97 7.62 2.07
CA MET A 168 -10.63 6.78 3.23
C MET A 168 -11.56 5.58 3.40
N GLY A 169 -12.71 5.54 2.71
CA GLY A 169 -13.70 4.48 2.84
C GLY A 169 -14.68 4.71 3.98
N ILE A 170 -14.71 5.92 4.55
CA ILE A 170 -15.73 6.32 5.51
C ILE A 170 -17.05 6.53 4.77
N GLU A 171 -18.08 5.81 5.18
CA GLU A 171 -19.41 5.93 4.60
C GLU A 171 -19.99 7.33 4.84
N SER A 172 -20.71 7.87 3.86
CA SER A 172 -21.33 9.20 3.94
C SER A 172 -22.47 9.30 4.98
N CYS A 173 -22.84 8.20 5.62
CA CYS A 173 -23.75 8.19 6.78
C CYS A 173 -23.02 8.62 8.06
N ARG A 174 -21.71 8.34 8.19
CA ARG A 174 -20.94 8.60 9.42
C ARG A 174 -20.55 10.07 9.60
N PHE A 175 -20.68 10.89 8.56
CA PHE A 175 -20.38 12.32 8.64
C PHE A 175 -21.41 13.21 7.91
N GLY A 176 -21.45 14.48 8.29
CA GLY A 176 -22.36 15.47 7.72
C GLY A 176 -21.88 16.91 7.87
N PHE A 177 -22.60 17.81 7.21
CA PHE A 177 -22.37 19.25 7.27
C PHE A 177 -23.70 19.95 7.45
N ASP A 178 -23.77 20.87 8.42
CA ASP A 178 -24.94 21.71 8.72
C ASP A 178 -26.28 20.92 8.77
N THR A 179 -26.24 19.71 9.33
CA THR A 179 -27.40 18.82 9.40
C THR A 179 -27.48 18.11 10.75
N THR A 180 -28.70 17.98 11.27
CA THR A 180 -28.99 17.15 12.45
C THR A 180 -29.84 15.93 12.13
N SER A 181 -30.15 15.70 10.85
CA SER A 181 -31.10 14.67 10.42
C SER A 181 -30.52 13.25 10.38
N LYS A 182 -29.20 13.10 10.57
CA LYS A 182 -28.50 11.82 10.52
C LYS A 182 -28.12 11.39 11.95
N PRO A 183 -28.66 10.28 12.46
CA PRO A 183 -28.18 9.68 13.70
C PRO A 183 -26.83 9.00 13.49
N ASP A 184 -26.06 8.83 14.57
CA ASP A 184 -24.74 8.21 14.65
C ASP A 184 -23.72 8.80 13.65
N CYS A 185 -23.56 10.11 13.67
CA CYS A 185 -22.65 10.79 12.76
C CYS A 185 -21.93 11.99 13.39
N VAL A 186 -20.75 12.30 12.84
CA VAL A 186 -19.98 13.49 13.20
C VAL A 186 -20.23 14.60 12.18
N VAL A 187 -20.66 15.76 12.65
CA VAL A 187 -21.13 16.86 11.81
C VAL A 187 -20.31 18.11 12.11
N VAL A 188 -19.87 18.78 11.05
CA VAL A 188 -19.41 20.17 11.15
C VAL A 188 -20.64 21.08 11.01
N MET A 189 -20.95 21.83 12.06
CA MET A 189 -22.07 22.76 12.11
C MET A 189 -21.58 24.20 12.23
N ARG A 190 -22.18 25.10 11.46
CA ARG A 190 -22.03 26.53 11.67
C ARG A 190 -22.85 26.99 12.87
N ASP A 191 -22.22 27.72 13.79
CA ASP A 191 -22.85 28.35 14.95
C ASP A 191 -22.50 29.84 14.99
N GLY A 192 -23.37 30.65 14.40
CA GLY A 192 -23.13 32.08 14.17
C GLY A 192 -21.91 32.33 13.29
N ASP A 193 -20.90 32.96 13.87
CA ASP A 193 -19.61 33.28 13.23
C ASP A 193 -18.53 32.21 13.48
N THR A 194 -18.87 31.14 14.19
CA THR A 194 -17.97 30.04 14.54
C THR A 194 -18.45 28.72 13.96
N TYR A 195 -17.62 27.70 14.05
CA TYR A 195 -17.92 26.34 13.61
C TYR A 195 -17.76 25.37 14.77
N LYS A 196 -18.57 24.33 14.82
CA LYS A 196 -18.56 23.30 15.85
C LYS A 196 -18.47 21.93 15.22
N LEU A 197 -17.64 21.08 15.80
CA LEU A 197 -17.66 19.65 15.54
C LEU A 197 -18.59 18.99 16.55
N VAL A 198 -19.61 18.30 16.06
CA VAL A 198 -20.68 17.74 16.89
C VAL A 198 -20.88 16.28 16.54
N TYR A 199 -20.97 15.42 17.55
CA TYR A 199 -21.45 14.06 17.37
C TYR A 199 -22.95 14.00 17.65
N ILE A 200 -23.71 13.38 16.74
CA ILE A 200 -25.15 13.17 16.87
C ILE A 200 -25.37 11.71 17.22
N ASP A 201 -25.98 11.46 18.38
CA ASP A 201 -26.28 10.10 18.82
C ASP A 201 -27.53 9.51 18.13
N ASP A 202 -27.81 8.24 18.41
CA ASP A 202 -28.98 7.51 17.87
C ASP A 202 -30.33 8.15 18.21
N ARG A 203 -30.37 9.01 19.23
CA ARG A 203 -31.56 9.70 19.71
C ARG A 203 -31.68 11.10 19.10
N GLY A 204 -30.76 11.49 18.21
CA GLY A 204 -30.69 12.82 17.62
C GLY A 204 -30.17 13.89 18.58
N SER A 205 -29.59 13.49 19.72
CA SER A 205 -28.99 14.43 20.68
C SER A 205 -27.59 14.81 20.22
N ALA A 206 -27.34 16.12 20.12
CA ALA A 206 -26.07 16.68 19.70
C ALA A 206 -25.12 16.85 20.89
N LYS A 207 -23.92 16.27 20.80
CA LYS A 207 -22.82 16.46 21.73
C LYS A 207 -21.67 17.19 21.03
N THR A 208 -21.33 18.38 21.50
CA THR A 208 -20.17 19.13 20.98
C THR A 208 -18.87 18.41 21.35
N LEU A 209 -18.04 18.14 20.35
CA LEU A 209 -16.70 17.58 20.49
C LEU A 209 -15.66 18.69 20.60
N SER A 210 -15.74 19.71 19.74
CA SER A 210 -14.81 20.85 19.70
C SER A 210 -15.45 22.07 19.03
N ASN A 211 -14.89 23.26 19.32
CA ASN A 211 -15.31 24.54 18.73
C ASN A 211 -14.14 25.16 17.99
N HIS A 212 -14.43 25.81 16.87
CA HIS A 212 -13.45 26.30 15.90
C HIS A 212 -13.84 27.68 15.37
N LEU A 213 -12.85 28.53 15.13
CA LEU A 213 -13.07 29.88 14.62
C LEU A 213 -13.32 29.90 13.11
N THR A 214 -12.84 28.90 12.38
CA THR A 214 -12.97 28.83 10.93
C THR A 214 -13.50 27.48 10.46
N GLU A 215 -14.12 27.47 9.28
CA GLU A 215 -14.58 26.24 8.62
C GLU A 215 -13.42 25.27 8.37
N ASN A 216 -12.26 25.82 8.02
CA ASN A 216 -11.04 25.07 7.78
C ASN A 216 -10.66 24.24 9.01
N ASP A 217 -10.59 24.88 10.18
CA ASP A 217 -10.16 24.23 11.41
C ASP A 217 -11.18 23.16 11.85
N ALA A 218 -12.48 23.42 11.65
CA ALA A 218 -13.53 22.44 11.92
C ALA A 218 -13.48 21.23 10.97
N CYS A 219 -13.18 21.47 9.69
CA CYS A 219 -13.00 20.44 8.67
C CYS A 219 -11.74 19.61 8.93
N HIS A 220 -10.66 20.22 9.40
CA HIS A 220 -9.47 19.53 9.89
C HIS A 220 -9.78 18.63 11.10
N ALA A 221 -10.47 19.18 12.09
CA ALA A 221 -10.86 18.42 13.28
C ALA A 221 -11.79 17.24 12.95
N LEU A 222 -12.67 17.38 11.95
CA LEU A 222 -13.49 16.27 11.44
C LEU A 222 -12.61 15.15 10.88
N LEU A 223 -11.61 15.50 10.05
CA LEU A 223 -10.71 14.53 9.44
C LEU A 223 -9.86 13.81 10.50
N GLU A 224 -9.26 14.57 11.43
CA GLU A 224 -8.46 14.03 12.53
C GLU A 224 -9.26 13.09 13.42
N ASN A 225 -10.50 13.45 13.76
CA ASN A 225 -11.37 12.60 14.59
C ASN A 225 -11.58 11.21 13.98
N PHE A 226 -11.76 11.10 12.65
CA PHE A 226 -11.87 9.79 11.99
C PHE A 226 -10.54 9.05 11.90
N ILE A 227 -9.42 9.75 11.74
CA ILE A 227 -8.08 9.14 11.76
C ILE A 227 -7.80 8.54 13.15
N GLU A 228 -8.09 9.29 14.21
CA GLU A 228 -7.92 8.83 15.59
C GLU A 228 -8.86 7.68 15.95
N GLU A 229 -10.13 7.73 15.52
CA GLU A 229 -11.10 6.66 15.78
C GLU A 229 -10.68 5.35 15.10
N GLU A 230 -10.22 5.42 13.85
CA GLU A 230 -9.70 4.27 13.11
C GLU A 230 -8.41 3.71 13.76
N ALA A 231 -7.51 4.59 14.22
CA ALA A 231 -6.32 4.19 14.96
C ALA A 231 -6.67 3.52 16.31
N PHE A 232 -7.70 4.01 17.00
CA PHE A 232 -8.19 3.43 18.25
C PHE A 232 -8.81 2.04 18.03
N LYS A 233 -9.74 1.91 17.08
CA LYS A 233 -10.38 0.62 16.74
C LYS A 233 -9.36 -0.44 16.38
N SER A 234 -8.34 -0.05 15.63
CA SER A 234 -7.21 -0.89 15.29
C SER A 234 -6.46 -1.43 16.50
N LYS A 235 -6.03 -0.53 17.40
CA LYS A 235 -5.20 -0.86 18.56
C LYS A 235 -5.91 -1.83 19.52
N TYR A 236 -7.24 -1.75 19.60
CA TYR A 236 -8.04 -2.56 20.52
C TYR A 236 -8.83 -3.68 19.85
N GLY A 237 -8.66 -3.89 18.53
CA GLY A 237 -9.31 -4.98 17.79
C GLY A 237 -10.84 -4.86 17.74
N VAL A 238 -11.38 -3.65 17.87
CA VAL A 238 -12.82 -3.38 17.81
C VAL A 238 -13.18 -3.17 16.35
N LYS A 239 -14.02 -4.05 15.80
CA LYS A 239 -14.55 -3.92 14.43
C LYS A 239 -15.77 -3.00 14.40
#